data_AF-Q322Y0-F1
#
_entry.id   AF-Q322Y0-F1
#
_cell.length_a   1.000
_cell.length_b   1.000
_cell.length_c   1.000
_cell.angle_alpha   90.00
_cell.angle_beta   90.00
_cell.angle_gamma   90.00
#
_symmetry.space_group_name_H-M   'P 1'
#
loop_
_entity.id
_entity.type
_entity.pdbx_description
1 polymer ?
#
loop_
_entity_poly.entity_id
_entity_poly.type
_entity_poly.pdbx_seq_one_letter_code
_entity_poly.pdbx_strand_id
1 'polypeptide(L)'
;MTELTKEQLIEEAKLKIAITKCHPNSGMARVEGELFKIARASLEAEPIAWRYRYVKKGVMDSQGELWVGDWKYVPKKEDCNDRPNYEIQALFTAPPVPVTSEELVKAVHFYEQLKRENPPASGNQINGLTMSVKRPAN
;
A
#
# COMPACT_ATOMS: atom_id res chain seq x y z
N MET A 1 13.23 9.50 -9.57
CA MET A 1 12.01 9.10 -8.85
C MET A 1 12.32 9.26 -7.38
N THR A 2 11.63 10.15 -6.68
CA THR A 2 11.80 10.31 -5.23
C THR A 2 10.95 9.26 -4.54
N GLU A 3 11.57 8.39 -3.73
CA GLU A 3 10.83 7.45 -2.89
C GLU A 3 10.15 8.21 -1.75
N LEU A 4 8.88 7.87 -1.47
CA LEU A 4 8.12 8.47 -0.37
C LEU A 4 8.60 7.89 0.96
N THR A 5 8.76 8.73 1.97
CA THR A 5 9.12 8.26 3.32
C THR A 5 7.91 7.64 4.03
N LYS A 6 8.20 6.85 5.07
CA LYS A 6 7.17 6.26 5.94
C LYS A 6 6.24 7.34 6.52
N GLU A 7 6.79 8.47 6.95
CA GLU A 7 6.06 9.60 7.53
C GLU A 7 5.15 10.23 6.50
N GLN A 8 5.63 10.41 5.26
CA GLN A 8 4.83 10.95 4.16
C GLN A 8 3.63 10.03 3.84
N LEU A 9 3.85 8.71 3.81
CA LEU A 9 2.77 7.74 3.59
C LEU A 9 1.73 7.74 4.72
N ILE A 10 2.17 7.92 5.97
CA ILE A 10 1.27 8.04 7.13
C ILE A 10 0.41 9.30 7.01
N GLU A 11 1.01 10.45 6.68
CA GLU A 11 0.28 11.70 6.50
C GLU A 11 -0.71 11.64 5.32
N GLU A 12 -0.31 11.03 4.20
CA GLU A 12 -1.22 10.80 3.07
C GLU A 12 -2.41 9.91 3.46
N ALA A 13 -2.17 8.82 4.21
CA ALA A 13 -3.24 7.96 4.70
C ALA A 13 -4.21 8.71 5.62
N LYS A 14 -3.69 9.55 6.54
CA LYS A 14 -4.53 10.40 7.41
C LYS A 14 -5.40 11.36 6.59
N LEU A 15 -4.84 12.01 5.58
CA LEU A 15 -5.57 12.91 4.69
C LEU A 15 -6.69 12.18 3.95
N LYS A 16 -6.41 11.01 3.36
CA LYS A 16 -7.43 10.24 2.63
C LYS A 16 -8.54 9.74 3.55
N ILE A 17 -8.21 9.28 4.76
CA ILE A 17 -9.21 8.95 5.78
C ILE A 17 -10.10 10.17 6.10
N ALA A 18 -9.53 11.36 6.23
CA ALA A 18 -10.30 12.58 6.48
C ALA A 18 -11.27 12.91 5.32
N ILE A 19 -10.81 12.80 4.07
CA ILE A 19 -11.63 13.05 2.86
C ILE A 19 -12.81 12.09 2.82
N THR A 20 -12.62 10.80 3.13
CA THR A 20 -13.73 9.83 3.10
C THR A 20 -14.85 10.15 4.09
N LYS A 21 -14.54 10.81 5.23
CA LYS A 21 -15.55 11.28 6.19
C LYS A 21 -16.45 12.39 5.63
N CYS A 22 -15.97 13.14 4.63
CA CYS A 22 -16.77 14.15 3.94
C CYS A 22 -17.78 13.53 2.95
N HIS A 23 -17.65 12.24 2.64
CA HIS A 23 -18.50 11.51 1.70
C HIS A 23 -19.11 10.24 2.32
N PRO A 24 -19.85 10.34 3.44
CA PRO A 24 -20.27 9.19 4.24
C PRO A 24 -21.21 8.21 3.51
N ASN A 25 -21.93 8.68 2.49
CA ASN A 25 -22.88 7.88 1.72
C ASN A 25 -22.26 7.23 0.47
N SER A 26 -20.98 7.49 0.18
CA SER A 26 -20.30 6.86 -0.96
C SER A 26 -19.76 5.49 -0.54
N GLY A 27 -20.28 4.42 -1.16
CA GLY A 27 -19.79 3.06 -0.93
C GLY A 27 -18.30 2.91 -1.22
N MET A 28 -17.81 3.58 -2.28
CA MET A 28 -16.38 3.61 -2.63
C MET A 28 -15.56 4.30 -1.54
N ALA A 29 -15.98 5.49 -1.08
CA ALA A 29 -15.27 6.22 -0.04
C ALA A 29 -15.21 5.43 1.28
N ARG A 30 -16.25 4.64 1.59
CA ARG A 30 -16.25 3.77 2.76
C ARG A 30 -15.17 2.68 2.68
N VAL A 31 -15.08 1.98 1.54
CA VAL A 31 -14.08 0.92 1.33
C VAL A 31 -12.67 1.51 1.32
N GLU A 32 -12.46 2.61 0.60
CA GLU A 32 -11.17 3.31 0.58
C GLU A 32 -10.75 3.77 1.98
N GLY A 33 -11.70 4.31 2.77
CA GLY A 33 -11.46 4.73 4.14
C GLY A 33 -10.98 3.59 5.05
N GLU A 34 -11.59 2.40 4.94
CA GLU A 34 -11.15 1.21 5.67
C GLU A 34 -9.77 0.73 5.22
N LEU A 35 -9.50 0.72 3.91
CA LEU A 35 -8.17 0.37 3.38
C LEU A 35 -7.07 1.29 3.91
N PHE A 36 -7.30 2.61 3.93
CA PHE A 36 -6.32 3.55 4.47
C PHE A 36 -6.16 3.43 5.99
N LYS A 37 -7.20 3.04 6.74
CA LYS A 37 -7.06 2.74 8.18
C LYS A 37 -6.15 1.54 8.42
N ILE A 38 -6.30 0.46 7.64
CA ILE A 38 -5.45 -0.74 7.72
C ILE A 38 -4.01 -0.41 7.32
N ALA A 39 -3.84 0.35 6.23
CA ALA A 39 -2.51 0.78 5.77
C ALA A 39 -1.82 1.64 6.83
N ARG A 40 -2.52 2.61 7.42
CA ARG A 40 -1.99 3.44 8.51
C ARG A 40 -1.61 2.60 9.72
N ALA A 41 -2.48 1.71 10.18
CA ALA A 41 -2.19 0.82 11.32
C ALA A 41 -0.98 -0.07 11.05
N SER A 42 -0.83 -0.58 9.82
CA SER A 42 0.34 -1.38 9.42
C SER A 42 1.63 -0.55 9.40
N LEU A 43 1.57 0.71 8.95
CA LEU A 43 2.72 1.62 8.97
C LEU A 43 3.10 1.99 10.41
N GLU A 44 2.14 2.23 11.28
CA GLU A 44 2.35 2.61 12.68
C GLU A 44 2.69 1.42 13.59
N ALA A 45 2.58 0.18 13.12
CA ALA A 45 2.83 -1.01 13.91
C ALA A 45 4.26 -1.09 14.44
N GLU A 46 4.39 -1.42 15.72
CA GLU A 46 5.66 -1.75 16.35
C GLU A 46 5.89 -3.27 16.36
N PRO A 47 7.14 -3.72 16.20
CA PRO A 47 7.45 -5.15 16.24
C PRO A 47 7.33 -5.70 17.66
N ILE A 48 6.78 -6.90 17.77
CA ILE A 48 6.60 -7.62 19.05
C ILE A 48 7.76 -8.54 19.40
N ALA A 49 8.56 -8.91 18.40
CA ALA A 49 9.72 -9.76 18.54
C ALA A 49 10.65 -9.55 17.34
N TRP A 50 11.82 -10.15 17.43
CA TRP A 50 12.84 -10.12 16.40
C TRP A 50 13.36 -11.52 16.17
N ARG A 51 13.83 -11.76 14.95
CA ARG A 51 14.60 -12.97 14.64
C ARG A 51 15.85 -12.62 13.87
N TYR A 52 16.90 -13.40 14.09
CA TYR A 52 18.13 -13.28 13.34
C TYR A 52 18.70 -14.64 12.95
N ARG A 53 19.41 -14.70 11.82
CA ARG A 53 20.10 -15.91 11.35
C ARG A 53 21.40 -15.57 10.65
N TYR A 54 22.33 -16.50 10.62
CA TYR A 54 23.57 -16.33 9.88
C TYR A 54 23.35 -16.54 8.38
N VAL A 55 23.99 -15.71 7.57
CA VAL A 55 23.98 -15.77 6.10
C VAL A 55 25.42 -15.88 5.63
N LYS A 56 25.74 -16.99 4.96
CA LYS A 56 27.09 -17.23 4.44
C LYS A 56 27.20 -16.69 3.02
N LYS A 57 27.62 -15.43 2.90
CA LYS A 57 27.78 -14.77 1.59
C LYS A 57 28.71 -15.56 0.68
N GLY A 58 28.30 -15.74 -0.58
CA GLY A 58 29.08 -16.42 -1.61
C GLY A 58 29.18 -17.94 -1.47
N VAL A 59 28.46 -18.54 -0.52
CA VAL A 59 28.34 -20.00 -0.42
C VAL A 59 26.92 -20.39 -0.74
N MET A 60 26.77 -21.25 -1.73
CA MET A 60 25.49 -21.87 -2.07
C MET A 60 25.35 -23.22 -1.37
N ASP A 61 24.12 -23.59 -1.05
CA ASP A 61 23.80 -24.95 -0.62
C ASP A 61 23.74 -25.92 -1.82
N SER A 62 23.39 -27.18 -1.55
CA SER A 62 23.27 -28.21 -2.59
C SER A 62 22.18 -27.96 -3.62
N GLN A 63 21.26 -27.04 -3.34
CA GLN A 63 20.13 -26.65 -4.18
C GLN A 63 20.46 -25.41 -5.02
N GLY A 64 21.62 -24.79 -4.81
CA GLY A 64 22.03 -23.57 -5.50
C GLY A 64 21.49 -22.29 -4.84
N GLU A 65 20.88 -22.41 -3.66
CA GLU A 65 20.39 -21.27 -2.89
C GLU A 65 21.47 -20.75 -1.95
N LEU A 66 21.38 -19.48 -1.54
CA LEU A 66 22.34 -18.92 -0.59
C LEU A 66 22.28 -19.68 0.74
N TRP A 67 23.44 -20.15 1.22
CA TRP A 67 23.49 -20.86 2.49
C TRP A 67 23.09 -19.94 3.65
N VAL A 68 22.10 -20.38 4.41
CA VAL A 68 21.57 -19.68 5.59
C VAL A 68 21.47 -20.65 6.77
N GLY A 69 21.74 -20.14 7.97
CA GLY A 69 21.55 -20.89 9.21
C GLY A 69 20.13 -20.78 9.75
N ASP A 70 19.91 -21.44 10.89
CA ASP A 70 18.63 -21.42 11.59
C ASP A 70 18.28 -20.04 12.17
N TRP A 71 16.98 -19.77 12.25
CA TRP A 71 16.45 -18.59 12.92
C TRP A 71 16.56 -18.70 14.44
N LYS A 72 17.06 -17.63 15.07
CA LYS A 72 17.01 -17.41 16.52
C LYS A 72 16.03 -16.29 16.82
N TYR A 73 15.18 -16.47 17.83
CA TYR A 73 14.12 -15.54 18.21
C TYR A 73 14.48 -14.82 19.50
N VAL A 74 14.28 -13.50 19.53
CA VAL A 74 14.56 -12.65 20.69
C VAL A 74 13.47 -11.58 20.84
N PRO A 75 13.16 -11.12 22.07
CA PRO A 75 12.11 -10.13 22.29
C PRO A 75 12.49 -8.73 21.77
N LYS A 76 13.76 -8.34 21.92
CA LYS A 76 14.24 -6.99 21.58
C LYS A 76 15.24 -7.02 20.44
N LYS A 77 15.34 -5.92 19.69
CA LYS A 77 16.24 -5.82 18.54
C LYS A 77 17.70 -5.91 18.97
N GLU A 78 18.02 -5.35 20.13
CA GLU A 78 19.37 -5.24 20.67
C GLU A 78 19.97 -6.60 21.03
N ASP A 79 19.12 -7.62 21.22
CA ASP A 79 19.53 -9.00 21.49
C ASP A 79 19.92 -9.76 20.22
N CYS A 80 19.70 -9.19 19.02
CA CYS A 80 20.11 -9.77 17.75
C CYS A 80 21.62 -9.61 17.53
N ASN A 81 22.24 -10.60 16.90
CA ASN A 81 23.60 -10.44 16.39
C ASN A 81 23.58 -9.57 15.14
N ASP A 82 24.17 -8.38 15.21
CA ASP A 82 24.17 -7.35 14.16
C ASP A 82 25.40 -7.38 13.24
N ARG A 83 26.24 -8.42 13.37
CA ARG A 83 27.42 -8.57 12.50
C ARG A 83 27.01 -8.68 11.02
N PRO A 84 27.85 -8.26 10.06
CA PRO A 84 27.51 -8.18 8.63
C PRO A 84 27.06 -9.46 7.92
N ASN A 85 27.26 -10.62 8.55
CA ASN A 85 26.85 -11.93 8.05
C ASN A 85 25.59 -12.44 8.77
N TYR A 86 24.84 -11.57 9.43
CA TYR A 86 23.54 -11.89 10.01
C TYR A 86 22.45 -11.08 9.34
N GLU A 87 21.33 -11.76 9.10
CA GLU A 87 20.08 -11.15 8.69
C GLU A 87 19.21 -10.97 9.93
N ILE A 88 18.62 -9.80 10.10
CA ILE A 88 17.68 -9.49 11.18
C ILE A 88 16.33 -9.14 10.57
N GLN A 89 15.27 -9.74 11.10
CA GLN A 89 13.90 -9.46 10.71
C GLN A 89 13.04 -9.12 11.93
N ALA A 90 12.25 -8.07 11.78
CA ALA A 90 11.24 -7.68 12.74
C ALA A 90 10.01 -8.58 12.58
N LEU A 91 9.39 -8.99 13.69
CA LEU A 91 8.16 -9.76 13.72
C LEU A 91 7.06 -8.88 14.29
N PHE A 92 6.03 -8.65 13.49
CA PHE A 92 4.87 -7.86 13.86
C PHE A 92 3.72 -8.79 14.23
N THR A 93 2.78 -8.28 15.03
CA THR A 93 1.47 -8.94 15.09
C THR A 93 0.87 -8.89 13.70
N ALA A 94 0.09 -9.90 13.31
CA ALA A 94 -0.82 -9.70 12.20
C ALA A 94 -1.67 -8.45 12.53
N PRO A 95 -1.91 -7.53 11.60
CA PRO A 95 -2.96 -6.54 11.76
C PRO A 95 -4.24 -7.28 12.15
N PRO A 96 -5.08 -6.75 13.05
CA PRO A 96 -6.36 -7.39 13.38
C PRO A 96 -7.08 -7.75 12.07
N VAL A 97 -7.53 -9.01 11.97
CA VAL A 97 -8.08 -9.60 10.75
C VAL A 97 -9.07 -8.60 10.13
N PRO A 98 -8.77 -8.05 8.94
CA PRO A 98 -9.70 -7.20 8.25
C PRO A 98 -11.00 -7.96 8.05
N VAL A 99 -12.13 -7.27 8.16
CA VAL A 99 -13.46 -7.80 7.83
C VAL A 99 -13.34 -8.51 6.48
N THR A 100 -13.48 -9.84 6.54
CA THR A 100 -13.41 -10.88 5.51
C THR A 100 -12.93 -10.47 4.11
N SER A 101 -11.83 -11.07 3.68
CA SER A 101 -11.23 -11.03 2.34
C SER A 101 -12.20 -11.15 1.16
N GLU A 102 -13.35 -11.80 1.31
CA GLU A 102 -14.35 -11.93 0.25
C GLU A 102 -14.97 -10.60 -0.20
N GLU A 103 -15.16 -9.64 0.71
CA GLU A 103 -15.70 -8.32 0.34
C GLU A 103 -14.66 -7.48 -0.41
N LEU A 104 -13.39 -7.59 -0.02
CA LEU A 104 -12.27 -6.95 -0.73
C LEU A 104 -12.05 -7.54 -2.12
N VAL A 105 -12.12 -8.88 -2.26
CA VAL A 105 -12.04 -9.55 -3.57
C VAL A 105 -13.19 -9.09 -4.48
N LYS A 106 -14.42 -8.98 -3.94
CA LYS A 106 -15.57 -8.44 -4.67
C LYS A 106 -15.37 -6.97 -5.05
N ALA A 107 -14.84 -6.14 -4.14
CA ALA A 107 -14.59 -4.72 -4.39
C ALA A 107 -13.49 -4.49 -5.45
N VAL A 108 -12.42 -5.27 -5.41
CA VAL A 108 -11.35 -5.23 -6.42
C VAL A 108 -11.89 -5.66 -7.78
N HIS A 109 -12.67 -6.74 -7.85
CA HIS A 109 -13.32 -7.16 -9.09
C HIS A 109 -14.28 -6.09 -9.63
N PHE A 110 -15.05 -5.45 -8.75
CA PHE A 110 -15.94 -4.35 -9.13
C PHE A 110 -15.18 -3.15 -9.70
N TYR A 111 -14.05 -2.77 -9.11
CA TYR A 111 -13.23 -1.65 -9.59
C TYR A 111 -12.59 -1.93 -10.95
N GLU A 112 -12.08 -3.15 -11.17
CA GLU A 112 -11.57 -3.57 -12.47
C GLU A 112 -12.69 -3.62 -13.54
N GLN A 113 -13.91 -3.95 -13.14
CA GLN A 113 -15.06 -3.89 -14.03
C GLN A 113 -15.45 -2.45 -14.39
N LEU A 114 -15.49 -1.53 -13.42
CA LEU A 114 -15.73 -0.11 -13.67
C LEU A 114 -14.68 0.51 -14.59
N LYS A 115 -13.40 0.14 -14.48
CA LYS A 115 -12.34 0.58 -15.41
C LYS A 115 -12.57 0.13 -16.84
N ARG A 116 -13.11 -1.08 -17.02
CA ARG A 116 -13.45 -1.60 -18.36
C ARG A 116 -14.66 -0.90 -18.95
N GLU A 117 -15.64 -0.56 -18.11
CA GLU A 117 -16.88 0.09 -18.53
C GLU A 117 -16.71 1.60 -18.79
N ASN A 118 -15.78 2.27 -18.09
CA ASN A 118 -15.40 3.66 -18.34
C ASN A 118 -13.89 3.77 -18.58
N PRO A 119 -13.40 3.41 -19.79
CA PRO A 119 -12.00 3.61 -20.11
C PRO A 119 -11.68 5.13 -20.06
N PRO A 120 -10.51 5.53 -19.55
CA PRO A 120 -10.12 6.93 -19.57
C PRO A 120 -10.16 7.42 -21.02
N ALA A 121 -10.89 8.52 -21.25
CA ALA A 121 -11.06 9.08 -22.59
C ALA A 121 -9.70 9.40 -23.19
N SER A 122 -9.24 8.57 -24.12
CA SER A 122 -8.18 8.91 -25.04
C SER A 122 -8.70 10.04 -25.94
N GLY A 123 -8.36 11.29 -25.61
CA GLY A 123 -8.90 12.45 -26.30
C GLY A 123 -8.05 13.70 -26.16
N ASN A 124 -6.79 13.65 -26.60
CA ASN A 124 -6.16 14.83 -27.16
C ASN A 124 -6.96 15.23 -28.41
N GLN A 125 -7.76 16.31 -28.34
CA GLN A 125 -8.04 17.17 -29.48
C GLN A 125 -8.55 18.53 -28.98
N ILE A 126 -7.60 19.46 -28.93
CA ILE A 126 -7.87 20.89 -29.02
C ILE A 126 -8.37 21.12 -30.46
N ASN A 127 -9.51 21.80 -30.63
CA ASN A 127 -9.81 22.81 -31.68
C ASN A 127 -11.29 22.84 -32.10
N GLY A 128 -11.93 24.00 -31.92
CA GLY A 128 -12.90 24.54 -32.87
C GLY A 128 -14.39 24.48 -32.51
N LEU A 129 -14.85 25.23 -31.50
CA LEU A 129 -16.22 25.77 -31.52
C LEU A 129 -16.21 27.20 -32.05
N THR A 130 -16.67 27.36 -33.29
CA THR A 130 -16.98 28.66 -33.86
C THR A 130 -18.26 29.18 -33.19
N MET A 131 -18.22 30.39 -32.62
CA MET A 131 -19.43 31.04 -32.10
C MET A 131 -20.04 31.92 -33.17
N SER A 132 -21.23 31.57 -33.69
CA SER A 132 -22.04 32.50 -34.49
C SER A 132 -22.70 33.54 -33.58
N VAL A 133 -22.18 34.76 -33.59
CA VAL A 133 -22.81 35.93 -32.96
C VAL A 133 -23.94 36.42 -33.87
N LYS A 134 -25.20 36.25 -33.45
CA LYS A 134 -26.35 36.96 -34.03
C LYS A 134 -26.37 38.38 -33.48
N ARG A 135 -26.19 39.38 -34.34
CA ARG A 135 -26.48 40.79 -34.03
C ARG A 135 -28.01 40.98 -33.98
N PRO A 136 -28.56 41.71 -32.99
CA PRO A 136 -29.94 42.16 -33.06
C PRO A 136 -30.04 43.28 -34.12
N ALA A 137 -31.14 43.26 -34.88
CA ALA A 137 -31.52 44.35 -35.77
C ALA A 137 -32.22 45.46 -34.96
N ASN A 138 -31.99 46.70 -35.40
CA ASN A 138 -32.40 48.01 -34.87
C ASN A 138 -33.62 48.07 -33.95
#